data_AF-A0A7S0EH31-F1
#
_entry.id   AF-A0A7S0EH31-F1
#
_cell.length_a   1.000
_cell.length_b   1.000
_cell.length_c   1.000
_cell.angle_alpha   90.00
_cell.angle_beta   90.00
_cell.angle_gamma   90.00
#
_symmetry.space_group_name_H-M   'P 1'
#
loop_
_entity.id
_entity.type
_entity.pdbx_description
1 polymer ?
#
loop_
_entity_poly.entity_id
_entity_poly.type
_entity_poly.pdbx_seq_one_letter_code
_entity_poly.pdbx_strand_id
1 'polypeptide(L)'
;FLVTILLSFGVIGKGLFGHLFYSCSAYDVSYPAEKAECSGTILSKDQLYLSPRAWVNYQHNFDSIGSAMITLFKVTTLKYIGTIQASMDVTARDTSPSTNNSTYYGLFYEIYVLVGSFFIWNLFVGFVVDGFYANRGADKLESTFRRYHRLISQRKSNVVFTLPREPWRVSIYELLRSKRYKSFSIACITINVVFMSMQHADSSSSFNRMISTQNLFFYVQLLVEVVLSFLGLGFRHFFQDVFRIFDLIITLALSVGYASGSREFMEFAKSFRLLRIIQVMCVLGPVDQILQTLLKSLPQLASISALIFLILVMFASLGVQLFGITRAGRRLGPTANFESFPRALMTCLQILRGDEWQELLEDSKVQSPSCTPRFDSAHVYGYEGEQLSFGDCGAPAWLSDLFFIGFKLVCEASLLNLIIGMILQNFSYITEDASHVEDAEWSAGPSLRQVEELHEIFLKYSDAAEMFHPEDTLILMKAFPPPLGFRSSGEETKIGRLDRAAARLVRAELNLLLRERRGRTEFRNSSTIPISRVALLLSKARTWFEGRDDCTQVTFEDVVTVMLFWRLPALIPDSLKRVHSRRVQEIQFLHHALAIKDFLRRQVARKKELLFRSPSL
;
A
#
# COMPACT_ATOMS: atom_id res chain seq x y z
N PHE A 1 11.41 -28.21 -9.06
CA PHE A 1 10.54 -28.40 -10.23
C PHE A 1 10.93 -27.53 -11.42
N LEU A 2 11.07 -26.20 -11.28
CA LEU A 2 11.56 -25.35 -12.40
C LEU A 2 12.91 -25.87 -12.97
N VAL A 3 13.87 -26.15 -12.09
CA VAL A 3 15.19 -26.71 -12.47
C VAL A 3 15.06 -28.04 -13.22
N THR A 4 14.13 -28.91 -12.85
CA THR A 4 13.96 -30.22 -13.50
C THR A 4 13.38 -30.10 -14.91
N ILE A 5 12.43 -29.16 -15.11
CA ILE A 5 11.93 -28.83 -16.46
C ILE A 5 13.04 -28.20 -17.32
N LEU A 6 13.76 -27.22 -16.77
CA LEU A 6 14.87 -26.58 -17.48
C LEU A 6 15.96 -27.58 -17.87
N LEU A 7 16.28 -28.53 -16.99
CA LEU A 7 17.29 -29.55 -17.26
C LEU A 7 16.82 -30.54 -18.34
N SER A 8 15.60 -31.06 -18.23
CA SER A 8 15.07 -32.04 -19.20
C SER A 8 14.94 -31.45 -20.60
N PHE A 9 14.32 -30.28 -20.74
CA PHE A 9 14.25 -29.58 -22.02
C PHE A 9 15.60 -29.02 -22.46
N GLY A 10 16.51 -28.72 -21.54
CA GLY A 10 17.87 -28.30 -21.85
C GLY A 10 18.69 -29.41 -22.51
N VAL A 11 18.54 -30.66 -22.05
CA VAL A 11 19.16 -31.84 -22.67
C VAL A 11 18.57 -32.08 -24.06
N ILE A 12 17.24 -31.99 -24.21
CA ILE A 12 16.57 -32.12 -25.52
C ILE A 12 17.03 -31.02 -26.48
N GLY A 13 17.02 -29.76 -26.03
CA GLY A 13 17.43 -28.60 -26.81
C GLY A 13 18.90 -28.67 -27.23
N LYS A 14 19.80 -29.14 -26.36
CA LYS A 14 21.20 -29.40 -26.73
C LYS A 14 21.32 -30.46 -27.83
N GLY A 15 20.50 -31.51 -27.78
CA GLY A 15 20.46 -32.54 -28.82
C GLY A 15 19.98 -32.01 -30.17
N LEU A 16 19.03 -31.06 -30.17
CA LEU A 16 18.46 -30.48 -31.39
C LEU A 16 19.30 -29.35 -31.97
N PHE A 17 19.82 -28.44 -31.13
CA PHE A 17 20.39 -27.15 -31.55
C PHE A 17 21.90 -27.02 -31.32
N GLY A 18 22.56 -28.05 -30.76
CA GLY A 18 23.97 -27.98 -30.38
C GLY A 18 24.89 -27.61 -31.54
N HIS A 19 25.61 -26.50 -31.38
CA HIS A 19 26.54 -25.90 -32.34
C HIS A 19 25.93 -25.43 -33.67
N LEU A 20 24.61 -25.18 -33.71
CA LEU A 20 23.91 -24.76 -34.94
C LEU A 20 23.66 -23.26 -35.06
N PHE A 21 23.82 -22.48 -33.99
CA PHE A 21 23.50 -21.03 -33.99
C PHE A 21 24.66 -20.11 -34.36
N TYR A 22 25.70 -20.63 -35.01
CA TYR A 22 26.80 -19.80 -35.45
C TYR A 22 26.45 -19.05 -36.73
N SER A 23 26.91 -17.81 -36.84
CA SER A 23 26.73 -16.98 -38.02
C SER A 23 27.97 -16.14 -38.29
N CYS A 24 28.19 -15.79 -39.56
CA CYS A 24 29.23 -14.85 -39.93
C CYS A 24 28.76 -13.41 -39.66
N SER A 25 29.62 -12.56 -39.11
CA SER A 25 29.33 -11.14 -38.82
C SER A 25 29.16 -10.24 -40.06
N ALA A 26 29.11 -10.80 -41.27
CA ALA A 26 29.11 -10.07 -42.56
C ALA A 26 27.69 -9.82 -43.08
N TYR A 27 27.42 -8.60 -43.59
CA TYR A 27 26.10 -8.18 -44.10
C TYR A 27 25.90 -8.36 -45.61
N ASP A 28 26.97 -8.67 -46.33
CA ASP A 28 27.03 -8.65 -47.80
C ASP A 28 27.37 -10.04 -48.38
N VAL A 29 26.87 -11.10 -47.73
CA VAL A 29 27.08 -12.48 -48.18
C VAL A 29 25.75 -13.05 -48.65
N SER A 30 25.77 -13.72 -49.80
CA SER A 30 24.66 -14.58 -50.23
C SER A 30 24.54 -15.75 -49.24
N TYR A 31 23.57 -15.69 -48.34
CA TYR A 31 23.31 -16.76 -47.39
C TYR A 31 22.77 -18.01 -48.12
N PRO A 32 23.15 -19.23 -47.68
CA PRO A 32 24.01 -19.54 -46.53
C PRO A 32 25.52 -19.57 -46.88
N ALA A 33 26.35 -18.86 -46.10
CA ALA A 33 27.81 -18.87 -46.22
C ALA A 33 28.46 -19.94 -45.31
N GLU A 34 29.49 -20.62 -45.80
CA GLU A 34 30.25 -21.57 -45.00
C GLU A 34 31.24 -20.86 -44.04
N LYS A 35 31.59 -21.52 -42.93
CA LYS A 35 32.56 -20.99 -41.96
C LYS A 35 33.92 -20.64 -42.58
N ALA A 36 34.38 -21.41 -43.56
CA ALA A 36 35.64 -21.15 -44.27
C ALA A 36 35.61 -19.83 -45.06
N GLU A 37 34.44 -19.43 -45.54
CA GLU A 37 34.21 -18.19 -46.29
C GLU A 37 34.11 -16.95 -45.37
N CYS A 38 33.94 -17.19 -44.06
CA CYS A 38 33.89 -16.14 -43.03
C CYS A 38 35.30 -15.71 -42.58
N SER A 39 36.13 -15.28 -43.53
CA SER A 39 37.46 -14.74 -43.27
C SER A 39 37.68 -13.40 -44.00
N GLY A 40 38.61 -12.58 -43.51
CA GLY A 40 38.91 -11.26 -44.06
C GLY A 40 38.26 -10.11 -43.31
N THR A 41 38.22 -8.93 -43.93
CA THR A 41 37.62 -7.71 -43.37
C THR A 41 36.40 -7.29 -44.18
N ILE A 42 35.43 -6.67 -43.51
CA ILE A 42 34.25 -6.09 -44.13
C ILE A 42 34.12 -4.63 -43.72
N LEU A 43 33.56 -3.81 -44.61
CA LEU A 43 33.20 -2.44 -44.28
C LEU A 43 32.03 -2.48 -43.27
N SER A 44 32.13 -1.70 -42.20
CA SER A 44 31.05 -1.57 -41.22
C SER A 44 29.75 -1.10 -41.88
N LYS A 45 28.60 -1.30 -41.22
CA LYS A 45 27.27 -0.85 -41.69
C LYS A 45 27.25 0.64 -42.05
N ASP A 46 27.98 1.45 -41.28
CA ASP A 46 28.07 2.90 -41.50
C ASP A 46 29.18 3.28 -42.49
N GLN A 47 29.80 2.30 -43.14
CA GLN A 47 30.89 2.42 -44.13
C GLN A 47 32.15 3.17 -43.66
N LEU A 48 32.28 3.45 -42.37
CA LEU A 48 33.32 4.32 -41.80
C LEU A 48 34.63 3.60 -41.42
N TYR A 49 34.59 2.29 -41.20
CA TYR A 49 35.76 1.52 -40.78
C TYR A 49 35.67 0.06 -41.24
N LEU A 50 36.83 -0.59 -41.38
CA LEU A 50 36.94 -2.02 -41.67
C LEU A 50 36.88 -2.81 -40.37
N SER A 51 35.93 -3.74 -40.26
CA SER A 51 35.83 -4.70 -39.16
C SER A 51 36.21 -6.11 -39.64
N PRO A 52 36.87 -6.94 -38.82
CA PRO A 52 37.16 -8.31 -39.19
C PRO A 52 35.86 -9.14 -39.26
N ARG A 53 35.76 -10.01 -40.26
CA ARG A 53 34.74 -11.06 -40.29
C ARG A 53 35.03 -12.04 -39.16
N ALA A 54 34.02 -12.31 -38.34
CA ALA A 54 34.12 -13.20 -37.21
C ALA A 54 32.97 -14.21 -37.26
N TRP A 55 33.30 -15.46 -36.97
CA TRP A 55 32.32 -16.54 -36.80
C TRP A 55 31.79 -16.47 -35.36
N VAL A 56 30.62 -15.87 -35.19
CA VAL A 56 30.07 -15.53 -33.88
C VAL A 56 28.89 -16.45 -33.56
N ASN A 57 28.86 -16.96 -32.34
CA ASN A 57 27.72 -17.73 -31.85
C ASN A 57 26.58 -16.80 -31.43
N TYR A 58 25.34 -17.19 -31.69
CA TYR A 58 24.20 -16.48 -31.16
C TYR A 58 24.22 -16.45 -29.63
N GLN A 59 23.81 -15.33 -29.05
CA GLN A 59 23.85 -15.06 -27.61
C GLN A 59 22.98 -16.04 -26.80
N HIS A 60 21.96 -16.65 -27.42
CA HIS A 60 21.05 -17.59 -26.76
C HIS A 60 21.18 -18.97 -27.41
N ASN A 61 22.18 -19.73 -26.99
CA ASN A 61 22.54 -21.03 -27.59
C ASN A 61 22.34 -22.23 -26.66
N PHE A 62 22.49 -23.43 -27.25
CA PHE A 62 22.28 -24.74 -26.61
C PHE A 62 23.55 -25.61 -26.58
N ASP A 63 24.73 -25.04 -26.78
CA ASP A 63 25.99 -25.80 -26.88
C ASP A 63 26.33 -26.54 -25.56
N SER A 64 26.03 -25.88 -24.45
CA SER A 64 26.20 -26.43 -23.10
C SER A 64 24.84 -26.54 -22.41
N ILE A 65 24.73 -27.46 -21.45
CA ILE A 65 23.50 -27.60 -20.66
C ILE A 65 23.21 -26.30 -19.88
N GLY A 66 24.25 -25.62 -19.39
CA GLY A 66 24.11 -24.34 -18.68
C GLY A 66 23.56 -23.23 -19.58
N SER A 67 24.13 -23.05 -20.79
CA SER A 67 23.64 -22.05 -21.75
C SER A 67 22.23 -22.38 -22.26
N ALA A 68 21.92 -23.67 -22.45
CA ALA A 68 20.57 -24.14 -22.76
C ALA A 68 19.57 -23.78 -21.64
N MET A 69 19.91 -24.01 -20.37
CA MET A 69 19.05 -23.65 -19.23
C MET A 69 18.83 -22.13 -19.13
N ILE A 70 19.85 -21.31 -19.35
CA ILE A 70 19.70 -19.84 -19.35
C ILE A 70 18.81 -19.39 -20.51
N THR A 71 19.00 -19.96 -21.71
CA THR A 71 18.16 -19.68 -22.88
C THR A 71 16.70 -20.07 -22.59
N LEU A 72 16.45 -21.26 -22.05
CA LEU A 72 15.11 -21.73 -21.68
C LEU A 72 14.49 -20.92 -20.53
N PHE A 73 15.29 -20.41 -19.59
CA PHE A 73 14.82 -19.49 -18.57
C PHE A 73 14.30 -18.19 -19.20
N LYS A 74 15.02 -17.61 -20.17
CA LYS A 74 14.52 -16.45 -20.94
C LYS A 74 13.20 -16.76 -21.65
N VAL A 75 13.08 -17.97 -22.21
CA VAL A 75 11.83 -18.44 -22.82
C VAL A 75 10.68 -18.52 -21.82
N THR A 76 10.92 -18.96 -20.57
CA THR A 76 9.87 -18.95 -19.53
C THR A 76 9.34 -17.55 -19.22
N THR A 77 10.18 -16.51 -19.36
CA THR A 77 9.76 -15.11 -19.17
C THR A 77 9.02 -14.51 -20.36
N LEU A 78 8.65 -15.33 -21.35
CA LEU A 78 7.96 -14.93 -22.59
C LEU A 78 8.74 -13.95 -23.47
N LYS A 79 10.07 -13.89 -23.31
CA LYS A 79 10.99 -13.06 -24.11
C LYS A 79 11.82 -13.95 -25.06
N TYR A 80 11.14 -14.67 -25.95
CA TYR A 80 11.75 -15.71 -26.80
C TYR A 80 11.70 -15.46 -28.31
N ILE A 81 11.08 -14.36 -28.77
CA ILE A 81 10.83 -14.12 -30.21
C ILE A 81 12.13 -14.14 -31.02
N GLY A 82 13.21 -13.52 -30.53
CA GLY A 82 14.51 -13.56 -31.20
C GLY A 82 15.10 -14.97 -31.26
N THR A 83 14.97 -15.74 -30.17
CA THR A 83 15.49 -17.11 -30.09
C THR A 83 14.74 -18.07 -31.00
N ILE A 84 13.40 -17.98 -31.08
CA ILE A 84 12.61 -18.83 -31.97
C ILE A 84 12.91 -18.53 -33.44
N GLN A 85 13.07 -17.25 -33.81
CA GLN A 85 13.48 -16.86 -35.17
C GLN A 85 14.87 -17.42 -35.50
N ALA A 86 15.85 -17.19 -34.62
CA ALA A 86 17.19 -17.74 -34.79
C ALA A 86 17.21 -19.28 -34.90
N SER A 87 16.26 -19.97 -34.25
CA SER A 87 16.14 -21.43 -34.32
C SER A 87 15.49 -21.92 -35.60
N MET A 88 14.51 -21.19 -36.14
CA MET A 88 13.89 -21.51 -37.43
C MET A 88 14.82 -21.26 -38.61
N ASP A 89 15.78 -20.34 -38.45
CA ASP A 89 16.75 -20.00 -39.49
C ASP A 89 17.95 -20.97 -39.53
N VAL A 90 18.00 -21.96 -38.64
CA VAL A 90 19.08 -22.94 -38.59
C VAL A 90 19.13 -23.82 -39.83
N THR A 91 20.36 -24.01 -40.33
CA THR A 91 20.72 -24.87 -41.47
C THR A 91 21.49 -26.11 -40.98
N ALA A 92 22.75 -26.27 -41.40
CA ALA A 92 23.63 -27.35 -41.00
C ALA A 92 24.75 -26.84 -40.06
N ARG A 93 25.60 -27.75 -39.59
CA ARG A 93 26.77 -27.38 -38.78
C ARG A 93 27.78 -26.61 -39.63
N ASP A 94 28.36 -25.56 -39.05
CA ASP A 94 29.36 -24.68 -39.70
C ASP A 94 28.86 -23.95 -40.97
N THR A 95 27.54 -23.85 -41.15
CA THR A 95 26.90 -23.04 -42.20
C THR A 95 26.09 -21.90 -41.59
N SER A 96 26.06 -20.75 -42.27
CA SER A 96 25.30 -19.59 -41.79
C SER A 96 23.79 -19.84 -41.83
N PRO A 97 23.01 -19.19 -40.95
CA PRO A 97 21.56 -19.34 -40.93
C PRO A 97 20.92 -18.81 -42.22
N SER A 98 19.83 -19.44 -42.64
CA SER A 98 19.02 -19.04 -43.80
C SER A 98 17.57 -18.90 -43.37
N THR A 99 16.94 -17.80 -43.76
CA THR A 99 15.61 -17.42 -43.28
C THR A 99 14.58 -18.52 -43.56
N ASN A 100 13.88 -18.96 -42.51
CA ASN A 100 12.84 -19.99 -42.56
C ASN A 100 13.28 -21.36 -43.12
N ASN A 101 14.55 -21.74 -43.01
CA ASN A 101 15.03 -23.04 -43.49
C ASN A 101 14.43 -24.24 -42.72
N SER A 102 14.32 -24.11 -41.39
CA SER A 102 13.88 -25.19 -40.48
C SER A 102 12.75 -24.73 -39.56
N THR A 103 11.63 -24.30 -40.13
CA THR A 103 10.47 -23.74 -39.38
C THR A 103 9.91 -24.67 -38.30
N TYR A 104 10.03 -25.99 -38.46
CA TYR A 104 9.54 -26.98 -37.49
C TYR A 104 10.20 -26.89 -36.12
N TYR A 105 11.41 -26.33 -36.01
CA TYR A 105 12.06 -26.09 -34.72
C TYR A 105 11.31 -25.10 -33.84
N GLY A 106 10.43 -24.27 -34.41
CA GLY A 106 9.53 -23.40 -33.65
C GLY A 106 8.63 -24.17 -32.67
N LEU A 107 8.20 -25.38 -33.05
CA LEU A 107 7.32 -26.23 -32.24
C LEU A 107 7.96 -26.62 -30.90
N PHE A 108 9.29 -26.73 -30.83
CA PHE A 108 9.99 -27.02 -29.57
C PHE A 108 9.70 -25.94 -28.50
N TYR A 109 9.73 -24.67 -28.90
CA TYR A 109 9.48 -23.54 -27.99
C TYR A 109 8.01 -23.45 -27.62
N GLU A 110 7.10 -23.69 -28.56
CA GLU A 110 5.66 -23.71 -28.28
C GLU A 110 5.28 -24.80 -27.28
N ILE A 111 5.77 -26.03 -27.48
CA ILE A 111 5.56 -27.15 -26.56
C ILE A 111 6.17 -26.82 -25.20
N TYR A 112 7.39 -26.29 -25.17
CA TYR A 112 8.05 -25.91 -23.93
C TYR A 112 7.27 -24.83 -23.16
N VAL A 113 6.78 -23.79 -23.83
CA VAL A 113 5.98 -22.73 -23.20
C VAL A 113 4.65 -23.29 -22.71
N LEU A 114 3.98 -24.16 -23.47
CA LEU A 114 2.73 -24.79 -23.07
C LEU A 114 2.90 -25.65 -21.81
N VAL A 115 3.89 -26.54 -21.82
CA VAL A 115 4.19 -27.42 -20.67
C VAL A 115 4.68 -26.59 -19.49
N GLY A 116 5.65 -25.70 -19.72
CA GLY A 116 6.26 -24.86 -18.70
C GLY A 116 5.24 -23.96 -18.01
N SER A 117 4.42 -23.22 -18.77
CA SER A 117 3.40 -22.33 -18.20
C SER A 117 2.34 -23.09 -17.42
N PHE A 118 1.80 -24.18 -17.97
CA PHE A 118 0.77 -24.97 -17.29
C PHE A 118 1.26 -25.51 -15.94
N PHE A 119 2.44 -26.13 -15.90
CA PHE A 119 2.92 -26.74 -14.66
C PHE A 119 3.48 -25.74 -13.65
N ILE A 120 4.21 -24.70 -14.10
CA ILE A 120 4.77 -23.68 -13.18
C ILE A 120 3.62 -22.96 -12.46
N TRP A 121 2.60 -22.50 -13.19
CA TRP A 121 1.47 -21.80 -12.58
C TRP A 121 0.64 -22.71 -11.66
N ASN A 122 0.34 -23.94 -12.08
CA ASN A 122 -0.46 -24.85 -11.25
C ASN A 122 0.26 -25.27 -9.97
N LEU A 123 1.55 -25.63 -10.05
CA LEU A 123 2.34 -26.00 -8.87
C LEU A 123 2.50 -24.81 -7.92
N PHE A 124 2.73 -23.63 -8.48
CA PHE A 124 2.92 -22.43 -7.69
C PHE A 124 1.64 -21.99 -6.97
N VAL A 125 0.50 -21.93 -7.68
CA VAL A 125 -0.80 -21.64 -7.06
C VAL A 125 -1.11 -22.66 -5.96
N GLY A 126 -0.88 -23.95 -6.21
CA GLY A 126 -1.04 -25.00 -5.21
C GLY A 126 -0.21 -24.76 -3.94
N PHE A 127 1.09 -24.54 -4.09
CA PHE A 127 1.98 -24.28 -2.94
C PHE A 127 1.56 -23.08 -2.11
N VAL A 128 1.21 -21.96 -2.75
CA VAL A 128 0.87 -20.74 -2.01
C VAL A 128 -0.49 -20.87 -1.33
N VAL A 129 -1.46 -21.49 -1.98
CA VAL A 129 -2.77 -21.79 -1.40
C VAL A 129 -2.59 -22.68 -0.16
N ASP A 130 -1.82 -23.78 -0.28
CA ASP A 130 -1.54 -24.68 0.84
C ASP A 130 -0.78 -23.99 1.97
N GLY A 131 0.25 -23.19 1.64
CA GLY A 131 1.02 -22.43 2.62
C GLY A 131 0.16 -21.43 3.40
N PHE A 132 -0.83 -20.83 2.74
CA PHE A 132 -1.79 -19.94 3.40
C PHE A 132 -2.81 -20.70 4.25
N TYR A 133 -3.32 -21.84 3.77
CA TYR A 133 -4.20 -22.70 4.58
C TYR A 133 -3.49 -23.22 5.83
N ALA A 134 -2.19 -23.54 5.73
CA ALA A 134 -1.36 -23.92 6.87
C ALA A 134 -1.16 -22.76 7.88
N ASN A 135 -0.94 -21.54 7.38
CA ASN A 135 -0.75 -20.35 8.21
C ASN A 135 -2.06 -19.74 8.76
N ARG A 136 -3.21 -20.20 8.26
CA ARG A 136 -4.55 -19.80 8.74
C ARG A 136 -4.94 -20.44 10.07
N GLY A 137 -4.05 -21.19 10.74
CA GLY A 137 -4.24 -21.89 12.01
C GLY A 137 -4.61 -21.04 13.24
N ALA A 138 -5.20 -19.85 13.07
CA ALA A 138 -5.89 -19.16 14.14
C ALA A 138 -7.29 -19.75 14.32
N ASP A 139 -7.68 -20.01 15.58
CA ASP A 139 -9.05 -20.39 15.92
C ASP A 139 -10.06 -19.44 15.25
N LYS A 140 -11.11 -19.99 14.65
CA LYS A 140 -12.17 -19.24 13.95
C LYS A 140 -12.74 -18.09 14.80
N LEU A 141 -12.74 -18.24 16.12
CA LEU A 141 -13.18 -17.22 17.07
C LEU A 141 -12.18 -16.06 17.18
N GLU A 142 -10.89 -16.34 17.17
CA GLU A 142 -9.81 -15.34 17.25
C GLU A 142 -9.70 -14.51 15.96
N SER A 143 -9.96 -15.11 14.80
CA SER A 143 -10.05 -14.37 13.53
C SER A 143 -11.28 -13.46 13.49
N THR A 144 -12.44 -13.97 13.92
CA THR A 144 -13.71 -13.21 13.98
C THR A 144 -13.60 -12.02 14.93
N PHE A 145 -13.04 -12.23 16.13
CA PHE A 145 -12.81 -11.16 17.10
C PHE A 145 -11.84 -10.09 16.58
N ARG A 146 -10.74 -10.49 15.93
CA ARG A 146 -9.79 -9.54 15.31
C ARG A 146 -10.43 -8.73 14.19
N ARG A 147 -11.28 -9.34 13.34
CA ARG A 147 -12.04 -8.60 12.32
C ARG A 147 -12.96 -7.59 12.97
N TYR A 148 -13.72 -8.00 13.98
CA TYR A 148 -14.62 -7.10 14.68
C TYR A 148 -13.91 -5.92 15.37
N HIS A 149 -12.83 -6.18 16.10
CA HIS A 149 -12.03 -5.13 16.72
C HIS A 149 -11.45 -4.15 15.68
N ARG A 150 -11.08 -4.67 14.50
CA ARG A 150 -10.62 -3.84 13.37
C ARG A 150 -11.73 -2.92 12.85
N LEU A 151 -12.96 -3.41 12.74
CA LEU A 151 -14.10 -2.57 12.31
C LEU A 151 -14.37 -1.41 13.28
N ILE A 152 -14.23 -1.65 14.58
CA ILE A 152 -14.36 -0.59 15.59
C ILE A 152 -13.21 0.42 15.52
N SER A 153 -11.96 -0.07 15.43
CA SER A 153 -10.78 0.78 15.57
C SER A 153 -10.40 1.53 14.28
N GLN A 154 -10.66 0.95 13.10
CA GLN A 154 -10.37 1.58 11.80
C GLN A 154 -11.52 2.43 11.24
N ARG A 155 -12.59 2.53 12.02
CA ARG A 155 -13.70 3.48 11.83
C ARG A 155 -13.18 4.90 11.66
N LYS A 156 -13.70 5.61 10.65
CA LYS A 156 -13.45 7.05 10.52
C LYS A 156 -14.30 7.79 11.56
N SER A 157 -13.62 8.52 12.46
CA SER A 157 -14.23 9.54 13.32
C SER A 157 -14.82 10.63 12.41
N ASN A 158 -16.13 10.65 12.28
CA ASN A 158 -16.83 11.74 11.61
C ASN A 158 -17.09 12.81 12.67
N VAL A 159 -16.13 13.73 12.83
CA VAL A 159 -16.32 14.91 13.69
C VAL A 159 -17.62 15.58 13.30
N VAL A 160 -18.57 15.64 14.25
CA VAL A 160 -19.86 16.28 14.03
C VAL A 160 -19.60 17.76 13.72
N PHE A 161 -19.88 18.16 12.48
CA PHE A 161 -19.76 19.55 12.06
C PHE A 161 -20.69 20.41 12.92
N THR A 162 -20.11 21.25 13.76
CA THR A 162 -20.86 22.25 14.52
C THR A 162 -21.15 23.45 13.63
N LEU A 163 -22.43 23.81 13.52
CA LEU A 163 -22.85 24.97 12.73
C LEU A 163 -22.19 26.25 13.28
N PRO A 164 -21.62 27.11 12.40
CA PRO A 164 -21.07 28.39 12.81
C PRO A 164 -22.15 29.29 13.39
N ARG A 165 -21.79 30.15 14.36
CA ARG A 165 -22.74 31.03 15.05
C ARG A 165 -23.14 32.24 14.20
N GLU A 166 -22.30 32.62 13.23
CA GLU A 166 -22.48 33.84 12.45
C GLU A 166 -23.43 33.63 11.25
N PRO A 167 -24.47 34.47 11.06
CA PRO A 167 -25.52 34.24 10.06
C PRO A 167 -25.02 34.33 8.60
N TRP A 168 -24.06 35.21 8.32
CA TRP A 168 -23.46 35.31 6.99
C TRP A 168 -22.68 34.04 6.61
N ARG A 169 -22.03 33.42 7.60
CA ARG A 169 -21.26 32.18 7.42
C ARG A 169 -22.18 30.96 7.26
N VAL A 170 -23.29 30.94 7.99
CA VAL A 170 -24.36 29.94 7.80
C VAL A 170 -24.92 30.02 6.37
N SER A 171 -25.16 31.23 5.86
CA SER A 171 -25.67 31.42 4.49
C SER A 171 -24.71 30.87 3.42
N ILE A 172 -23.40 31.13 3.57
CA ILE A 172 -22.36 30.58 2.67
C ILE A 172 -22.31 29.05 2.79
N TYR A 173 -22.37 28.52 4.01
CA TYR A 173 -22.39 27.09 4.24
C TYR A 173 -23.62 26.41 3.61
N GLU A 174 -24.81 27.00 3.72
CA GLU A 174 -26.03 26.53 3.06
C GLU A 174 -25.93 26.57 1.54
N LEU A 175 -25.32 27.62 0.99
CA LEU A 175 -25.04 27.73 -0.45
C LEU A 175 -24.13 26.58 -0.93
N LEU A 176 -23.01 26.34 -0.24
CA LEU A 176 -22.05 25.27 -0.57
C LEU A 176 -22.67 23.87 -0.44
N ARG A 177 -23.61 23.70 0.50
CA ARG A 177 -24.33 22.43 0.69
C ARG A 177 -25.44 22.20 -0.33
N SER A 178 -25.94 23.27 -0.95
CA SER A 178 -27.06 23.21 -1.89
C SER A 178 -26.76 22.25 -3.05
N LYS A 179 -27.75 21.44 -3.44
CA LYS A 179 -27.63 20.50 -4.57
C LYS A 179 -27.29 21.23 -5.87
N ARG A 180 -27.85 22.43 -6.05
CA ARG A 180 -27.61 23.27 -7.24
C ARG A 180 -26.14 23.69 -7.36
N TYR A 181 -25.54 24.17 -6.28
CA TYR A 181 -24.14 24.58 -6.29
C TYR A 181 -23.20 23.39 -6.55
N LYS A 182 -23.46 22.24 -5.90
CA LYS A 182 -22.68 21.01 -6.12
C LYS A 182 -22.76 20.54 -7.57
N SER A 183 -23.97 20.47 -8.14
CA SER A 183 -24.15 20.11 -9.55
C SER A 183 -23.47 21.11 -10.50
N PHE A 184 -23.52 22.40 -10.18
CA PHE A 184 -22.82 23.43 -10.97
C PHE A 184 -21.29 23.25 -10.93
N SER A 185 -20.69 23.06 -9.75
CA SER A 185 -19.25 22.81 -9.63
C SER A 185 -18.82 21.56 -10.41
N ILE A 186 -19.56 20.45 -10.28
CA ILE A 186 -19.28 19.20 -11.02
C ILE A 186 -19.42 19.41 -12.54
N ALA A 187 -20.44 20.14 -12.99
CA ALA A 187 -20.60 20.47 -14.41
C ALA A 187 -19.42 21.29 -14.93
N CYS A 188 -18.95 22.28 -14.16
CA CYS A 188 -17.77 23.06 -14.50
C CYS A 188 -16.51 22.18 -14.63
N ILE A 189 -16.28 21.26 -13.68
CA ILE A 189 -15.15 20.32 -13.74
C ILE A 189 -15.25 19.46 -15.01
N THR A 190 -16.43 18.90 -15.26
CA THR A 190 -16.66 18.01 -16.41
C THR A 190 -16.42 18.73 -17.73
N ILE A 191 -16.96 19.94 -17.89
CA ILE A 191 -16.76 20.77 -19.08
C ILE A 191 -15.27 21.13 -19.23
N ASN A 192 -14.58 21.46 -18.14
CA ASN A 192 -13.14 21.75 -18.19
C ASN A 192 -12.34 20.56 -18.74
N VAL A 193 -12.60 19.36 -18.24
CA VAL A 193 -11.94 18.13 -18.70
C VAL A 193 -12.22 17.89 -20.19
N VAL A 194 -13.46 18.10 -20.65
CA VAL A 194 -13.79 17.96 -22.08
C VAL A 194 -12.95 18.91 -22.93
N PHE A 195 -12.86 20.18 -22.56
CA PHE A 195 -12.01 21.13 -23.29
C PHE A 195 -10.52 20.76 -23.29
N MET A 196 -10.00 20.26 -22.17
CA MET A 196 -8.62 19.77 -22.10
C MET A 196 -8.41 18.55 -23.01
N SER A 197 -9.40 17.66 -23.11
CA SER A 197 -9.33 16.47 -23.99
C SER A 197 -9.39 16.80 -25.48
N MET A 198 -9.91 17.98 -25.85
CA MET A 198 -9.97 18.44 -27.25
C MET A 198 -8.65 19.07 -27.73
N GLN A 199 -7.66 19.22 -26.85
CA GLN A 199 -6.39 19.86 -27.18
C GLN A 199 -5.54 18.92 -28.05
N HIS A 200 -5.01 19.43 -29.17
CA HIS A 200 -4.18 18.67 -30.11
C HIS A 200 -2.97 19.49 -30.57
N ALA A 201 -1.89 18.81 -30.97
CA ALA A 201 -0.61 19.43 -31.31
C ALA A 201 -0.74 20.49 -32.43
N ASP A 202 -1.49 20.16 -33.49
CA ASP A 202 -1.67 21.04 -34.66
C ASP A 202 -2.85 22.01 -34.52
N SER A 203 -3.09 22.50 -33.30
CA SER A 203 -4.22 23.39 -33.02
C SER A 203 -4.03 24.78 -33.61
N SER A 204 -5.07 25.30 -34.25
CA SER A 204 -5.06 26.65 -34.79
C SER A 204 -4.82 27.69 -33.69
N SER A 205 -4.16 28.81 -34.04
CA SER A 205 -3.89 29.90 -33.10
C SER A 205 -5.17 30.51 -32.49
N SER A 206 -6.29 30.46 -33.21
CA SER A 206 -7.60 30.86 -32.69
C SER A 206 -8.13 29.88 -31.65
N PHE A 207 -7.98 28.57 -31.88
CA PHE A 207 -8.36 27.54 -30.91
C PHE A 207 -7.51 27.60 -29.63
N ASN A 208 -6.20 27.83 -29.76
CA ASN A 208 -5.31 28.00 -28.62
C ASN A 208 -5.62 29.24 -27.78
N ARG A 209 -6.06 30.34 -28.42
CA ARG A 209 -6.58 31.52 -27.71
C ARG A 209 -7.87 31.19 -26.97
N MET A 210 -8.81 30.49 -27.60
CA MET A 210 -10.06 30.06 -26.96
C MET A 210 -9.80 29.18 -25.73
N ILE A 211 -8.93 28.17 -25.84
CA ILE A 211 -8.54 27.32 -24.71
C ILE A 211 -7.85 28.12 -23.61
N SER A 212 -7.02 29.11 -23.96
CA SER A 212 -6.36 29.96 -22.95
C SER A 212 -7.37 30.81 -22.17
N THR A 213 -8.36 31.39 -22.85
CA THR A 213 -9.44 32.16 -22.20
C THR A 213 -10.31 31.26 -21.31
N GLN A 214 -10.67 30.08 -21.81
CA GLN A 214 -11.42 29.08 -21.04
C GLN A 214 -10.65 28.63 -19.79
N ASN A 215 -9.33 28.44 -19.90
CA ASN A 215 -8.49 28.03 -18.77
C ASN A 215 -8.41 29.07 -17.66
N LEU A 216 -8.47 30.36 -18.02
CA LEU A 216 -8.56 31.47 -17.06
C LEU A 216 -9.91 31.47 -16.36
N PHE A 217 -11.01 31.27 -17.10
CA PHE A 217 -12.35 31.19 -16.53
C PHE A 217 -12.45 30.08 -15.47
N PHE A 218 -11.99 28.87 -15.79
CA PHE A 218 -12.03 27.75 -14.83
C PHE A 218 -11.09 27.91 -13.64
N TYR A 219 -9.98 28.64 -13.81
CA TYR A 219 -9.14 29.03 -12.69
C TYR A 219 -9.87 29.99 -11.73
N VAL A 220 -10.49 31.05 -12.26
CA VAL A 220 -11.24 32.02 -11.44
C VAL A 220 -12.39 31.32 -10.73
N GLN A 221 -13.12 30.45 -11.42
CA GLN A 221 -14.18 29.64 -10.83
C GLN A 221 -13.68 28.76 -9.66
N LEU A 222 -12.53 28.11 -9.81
CA LEU A 222 -11.90 27.32 -8.75
C LEU A 222 -11.46 28.19 -7.57
N LEU A 223 -10.87 29.36 -7.86
CA LEU A 223 -10.46 30.31 -6.82
C LEU A 223 -11.66 30.76 -5.98
N VAL A 224 -12.78 31.10 -6.62
CA VAL A 224 -14.03 31.46 -5.94
C VAL A 224 -14.53 30.29 -5.08
N GLU A 225 -14.50 29.07 -5.61
CA GLU A 225 -14.92 27.88 -4.87
C GLU A 225 -14.07 27.64 -3.61
N VAL A 226 -12.74 27.80 -3.69
CA VAL A 226 -11.83 27.63 -2.55
C VAL A 226 -12.05 28.72 -1.50
N VAL A 227 -12.20 29.99 -1.92
CA VAL A 227 -12.45 31.10 -1.00
C VAL A 227 -13.79 30.93 -0.28
N LEU A 228 -14.86 30.60 -1.00
CA LEU A 228 -16.17 30.34 -0.39
C LEU A 228 -16.11 29.16 0.57
N SER A 229 -15.44 28.07 0.19
CA SER A 229 -15.27 26.89 1.03
C SER A 229 -14.50 27.21 2.32
N PHE A 230 -13.44 28.00 2.22
CA PHE A 230 -12.65 28.42 3.38
C PHE A 230 -13.46 29.29 4.33
N LEU A 231 -14.23 30.26 3.81
CA LEU A 231 -15.08 31.13 4.61
C LEU A 231 -16.26 30.38 5.26
N GLY A 232 -16.92 29.49 4.52
CA GLY A 232 -18.09 28.73 4.99
C GLY A 232 -17.73 27.66 6.04
N LEU A 233 -16.79 26.77 5.72
CA LEU A 233 -16.39 25.65 6.58
C LEU A 233 -15.50 26.09 7.74
N GLY A 234 -14.70 27.15 7.52
CA GLY A 234 -13.66 27.63 8.43
C GLY A 234 -12.43 26.73 8.48
N PHE A 235 -11.40 27.19 9.20
CA PHE A 235 -10.07 26.60 9.20
C PHE A 235 -10.06 25.09 9.52
N ARG A 236 -10.69 24.66 10.62
CA ARG A 236 -10.61 23.27 11.08
C ARG A 236 -11.24 22.27 10.11
N HIS A 237 -12.43 22.57 9.60
CA HIS A 237 -13.14 21.65 8.69
C HIS A 237 -12.59 21.70 7.26
N PHE A 238 -12.06 22.86 6.82
CA PHE A 238 -11.44 22.98 5.50
C PHE A 238 -10.25 22.03 5.34
N PHE A 239 -9.37 21.95 6.33
CA PHE A 239 -8.20 21.07 6.32
C PHE A 239 -8.50 19.59 6.65
N GLN A 240 -9.75 19.23 6.92
CA GLN A 240 -10.15 17.83 7.07
C GLN A 240 -10.58 17.20 5.75
N ASP A 241 -11.06 18.00 4.80
CA ASP A 241 -11.48 17.53 3.49
C ASP A 241 -10.30 17.54 2.52
N VAL A 242 -9.83 16.34 2.15
CA VAL A 242 -8.70 16.14 1.24
C VAL A 242 -8.95 16.83 -0.10
N PHE A 243 -10.18 16.85 -0.59
CA PHE A 243 -10.52 17.48 -1.86
C PHE A 243 -10.38 19.01 -1.79
N ARG A 244 -10.72 19.62 -0.65
CA ARG A 244 -10.58 21.06 -0.44
C ARG A 244 -9.12 21.48 -0.27
N ILE A 245 -8.32 20.67 0.42
CA ILE A 245 -6.87 20.85 0.49
C ILE A 245 -6.26 20.76 -0.92
N PHE A 246 -6.67 19.75 -1.69
CA PHE A 246 -6.17 19.56 -3.06
C PHE A 246 -6.52 20.74 -3.98
N ASP A 247 -7.77 21.23 -3.92
CA ASP A 247 -8.20 22.41 -4.68
C ASP A 247 -7.43 23.68 -4.25
N LEU A 248 -7.11 23.84 -2.96
CA LEU A 248 -6.27 24.93 -2.46
C LEU A 248 -4.85 24.85 -3.03
N ILE A 249 -4.21 23.68 -3.01
CA ILE A 249 -2.85 23.48 -3.54
C ILE A 249 -2.79 23.83 -5.03
N ILE A 250 -3.75 23.35 -5.83
CA ILE A 250 -3.83 23.68 -7.26
C ILE A 250 -3.99 25.19 -7.45
N THR A 251 -4.90 25.81 -6.71
CA THR A 251 -5.17 27.25 -6.83
C THR A 251 -3.94 28.09 -6.50
N LEU A 252 -3.20 27.72 -5.46
CA LEU A 252 -1.95 28.38 -5.08
C LEU A 252 -0.84 28.16 -6.12
N ALA A 253 -0.69 26.94 -6.65
CA ALA A 253 0.29 26.68 -7.71
C ALA A 253 -0.01 27.51 -8.96
N LEU A 254 -1.29 27.67 -9.31
CA LEU A 254 -1.69 28.49 -10.45
C LEU A 254 -1.50 29.98 -10.21
N SER A 255 -1.82 30.49 -9.02
CA SER A 255 -1.61 31.90 -8.70
C SER A 255 -0.12 32.27 -8.74
N VAL A 256 0.75 31.38 -8.23
CA VAL A 256 2.21 31.52 -8.36
C VAL A 256 2.66 31.44 -9.82
N GLY A 257 2.09 30.54 -10.62
CA GLY A 257 2.36 30.46 -12.06
C GLY A 257 2.00 31.74 -12.81
N TYR A 258 0.82 32.32 -12.54
CA TYR A 258 0.39 33.58 -13.13
C TYR A 258 1.24 34.77 -12.65
N ALA A 259 1.64 34.80 -11.38
CA ALA A 259 2.45 35.87 -10.82
C ALA A 259 3.92 35.82 -11.29
N SER A 260 4.49 34.62 -11.43
CA SER A 260 5.87 34.42 -11.88
C SER A 260 6.05 34.50 -13.40
N GLY A 261 4.96 34.37 -14.17
CA GLY A 261 5.01 34.30 -15.63
C GLY A 261 5.65 33.02 -16.19
N SER A 262 5.99 32.04 -15.34
CA SER A 262 6.59 30.77 -15.77
C SER A 262 5.59 29.90 -16.50
N ARG A 263 5.76 29.78 -17.83
CA ARG A 263 4.87 28.96 -18.68
C ARG A 263 4.97 27.47 -18.34
N GLU A 264 6.17 26.95 -18.11
CA GLU A 264 6.40 25.55 -17.78
C GLU A 264 5.74 25.16 -16.45
N PHE A 265 5.94 25.97 -15.40
CA PHE A 265 5.31 25.72 -14.10
C PHE A 265 3.78 25.84 -14.18
N MET A 266 3.28 26.79 -14.96
CA MET A 266 1.86 26.96 -15.18
C MET A 266 1.24 25.77 -15.94
N GLU A 267 1.91 25.25 -16.97
CA GLU A 267 1.46 24.06 -17.70
C GLU A 267 1.47 22.82 -16.82
N PHE A 268 2.52 22.63 -16.02
CA PHE A 268 2.59 21.57 -15.03
C PHE A 268 1.46 21.68 -13.98
N ALA A 269 1.22 22.89 -13.44
CA ALA A 269 0.14 23.14 -12.48
C ALA A 269 -1.25 22.95 -13.08
N LYS A 270 -1.45 23.28 -14.37
CA LYS A 270 -2.70 23.03 -15.11
C LYS A 270 -3.02 21.54 -15.21
N SER A 271 -2.02 20.68 -15.38
CA SER A 271 -2.23 19.23 -15.48
C SER A 271 -2.86 18.62 -14.23
N PHE A 272 -2.54 19.13 -13.02
CA PHE A 272 -3.17 18.66 -11.79
C PHE A 272 -4.67 18.94 -11.71
N ARG A 273 -5.19 19.91 -12.48
CA ARG A 273 -6.64 20.16 -12.56
C ARG A 273 -7.39 18.93 -13.08
N LEU A 274 -6.76 18.09 -13.92
CA LEU A 274 -7.35 16.85 -14.41
C LEU A 274 -7.66 15.87 -13.27
N LEU A 275 -6.87 15.87 -12.18
CA LEU A 275 -7.14 15.03 -11.02
C LEU A 275 -8.44 15.41 -10.31
N ARG A 276 -8.99 16.61 -10.53
CA ARG A 276 -10.34 16.96 -10.03
C ARG A 276 -11.43 16.06 -10.63
N ILE A 277 -11.16 15.30 -11.70
CA ILE A 277 -12.07 14.26 -12.18
C ILE A 277 -12.37 13.20 -11.10
N ILE A 278 -11.45 13.00 -10.15
CA ILE A 278 -11.65 12.12 -8.99
C ILE A 278 -12.85 12.61 -8.15
N GLN A 279 -13.06 13.92 -8.02
CA GLN A 279 -14.24 14.46 -7.32
C GLN A 279 -15.55 14.05 -8.04
N VAL A 280 -15.54 14.00 -9.37
CA VAL A 280 -16.68 13.51 -10.16
C VAL A 280 -16.91 12.03 -9.91
N MET A 281 -15.84 11.23 -9.88
CA MET A 281 -15.89 9.80 -9.56
C MET A 281 -16.48 9.54 -8.16
N CYS A 282 -16.16 10.37 -7.17
CA CYS A 282 -16.72 10.28 -5.82
C CYS A 282 -18.22 10.60 -5.73
N VAL A 283 -18.78 11.29 -6.72
CA VAL A 283 -20.23 11.58 -6.78
C VAL A 283 -20.99 10.41 -7.40
N LEU A 284 -20.34 9.64 -8.27
CA LEU A 284 -20.89 8.45 -8.88
C LEU A 284 -20.81 7.29 -7.89
N GLY A 285 -21.92 7.02 -7.17
CA GLY A 285 -21.99 6.02 -6.09
C GLY A 285 -21.24 4.70 -6.35
N PRO A 286 -21.40 4.04 -7.51
CA PRO A 286 -20.66 2.81 -7.81
C PRO A 286 -19.14 3.01 -7.91
N VAL A 287 -18.69 4.14 -8.46
CA VAL A 287 -17.26 4.44 -8.66
C VAL A 287 -16.61 4.89 -7.36
N ASP A 288 -17.32 5.66 -6.53
CA ASP A 288 -16.85 6.04 -5.19
C ASP A 288 -16.58 4.82 -4.32
N GLN A 289 -17.48 3.82 -4.34
CA GLN A 289 -17.28 2.57 -3.62
C GLN A 289 -15.98 1.86 -4.04
N ILE A 290 -15.73 1.75 -5.35
CA ILE A 290 -14.50 1.17 -5.88
C ILE A 290 -13.27 1.99 -5.44
N LEU A 291 -13.31 3.31 -5.58
CA LEU A 291 -12.19 4.19 -5.23
C LEU A 291 -11.88 4.14 -3.73
N GLN A 292 -12.88 4.23 -2.86
CA GLN A 292 -12.70 4.12 -1.41
C GLN A 292 -12.13 2.76 -1.02
N THR A 293 -12.54 1.69 -1.72
CA THR A 293 -12.02 0.33 -1.49
C THR A 293 -10.54 0.25 -1.89
N LEU A 294 -10.16 0.81 -3.06
CA LEU A 294 -8.78 0.91 -3.49
C LEU A 294 -7.93 1.72 -2.50
N LEU A 295 -8.39 2.90 -2.09
CA LEU A 295 -7.69 3.75 -1.13
C LEU A 295 -7.51 3.08 0.25
N LYS A 296 -8.50 2.33 0.73
CA LYS A 296 -8.40 1.56 1.99
C LYS A 296 -7.40 0.40 1.88
N SER A 297 -7.17 -0.13 0.69
CA SER A 297 -6.19 -1.20 0.46
C SER A 297 -4.73 -0.70 0.34
N LEU A 298 -4.52 0.58 0.00
CA LEU A 298 -3.18 1.16 -0.18
C LEU A 298 -2.24 1.03 1.04
N PRO A 299 -2.67 1.27 2.30
CA PRO A 299 -1.77 1.12 3.45
C PRO A 299 -1.27 -0.31 3.64
N GLN A 300 -2.09 -1.31 3.30
CA GLN A 300 -1.70 -2.72 3.36
C GLN A 300 -0.63 -3.03 2.30
N LEU A 301 -0.76 -2.42 1.11
CA LEU A 301 0.23 -2.51 0.04
C LEU A 301 1.54 -1.79 0.42
N ALA A 302 1.47 -0.68 1.15
CA ALA A 302 2.64 0.14 1.47
C ALA A 302 3.73 -0.66 2.21
N SER A 303 3.38 -1.42 3.25
CA SER A 303 4.36 -2.21 4.02
C SER A 303 5.08 -3.27 3.18
N ILE A 304 4.36 -3.95 2.29
CA ILE A 304 4.94 -5.00 1.44
C ILE A 304 5.72 -4.36 0.28
N SER A 305 5.22 -3.26 -0.29
CA SER A 305 5.95 -2.49 -1.31
C SER A 305 7.26 -1.91 -0.79
N ALA A 306 7.34 -1.56 0.50
CA ALA A 306 8.56 -1.09 1.12
C ALA A 306 9.65 -2.17 1.14
N LEU A 307 9.26 -3.44 1.32
CA LEU A 307 10.18 -4.58 1.22
C LEU A 307 10.72 -4.75 -0.21
N ILE A 308 9.83 -4.69 -1.21
CA ILE A 308 10.25 -4.75 -2.62
C ILE A 308 11.16 -3.57 -2.95
N PHE A 309 10.83 -2.36 -2.48
CA PHE A 309 11.65 -1.17 -2.67
C PHE A 309 13.05 -1.33 -2.05
N LEU A 310 13.16 -1.94 -0.87
CA LEU A 310 14.45 -2.24 -0.25
C LEU A 310 15.29 -3.21 -1.10
N ILE A 311 14.67 -4.26 -1.63
CA ILE A 311 15.33 -5.20 -2.57
C ILE A 311 15.81 -4.44 -3.82
N LEU A 312 14.99 -3.55 -4.39
CA LEU A 312 15.38 -2.72 -5.53
C LEU A 312 16.58 -1.82 -5.21
N VAL A 313 16.63 -1.21 -4.02
CA VAL A 313 17.76 -0.39 -3.59
C VAL A 313 19.05 -1.21 -3.47
N MET A 314 18.96 -2.43 -2.95
CA MET A 314 20.12 -3.33 -2.85
C MET A 314 20.68 -3.69 -4.22
N PHE A 315 19.81 -4.12 -5.15
CA PHE A 315 20.22 -4.49 -6.50
C PHE A 315 20.64 -3.27 -7.35
N ALA A 316 20.02 -2.11 -7.18
CA ALA A 316 20.45 -0.88 -7.84
C ALA A 316 21.88 -0.49 -7.41
N SER A 317 22.17 -0.56 -6.10
CA SER A 317 23.51 -0.28 -5.57
C SER A 317 24.56 -1.26 -6.11
N LEU A 318 24.22 -2.55 -6.14
CA LEU A 318 25.08 -3.59 -6.72
C LEU A 318 25.27 -3.39 -8.23
N GLY A 319 24.21 -3.00 -8.95
CA GLY A 319 24.25 -2.71 -10.38
C GLY A 319 25.19 -1.56 -10.73
N VAL A 320 25.21 -0.49 -9.92
CA VAL A 320 26.17 0.62 -10.10
C VAL A 320 27.61 0.12 -9.96
N GLN A 321 27.88 -0.73 -8.98
CA GLN A 321 29.23 -1.27 -8.75
C GLN A 321 29.68 -2.22 -9.87
N LEU A 322 28.77 -3.02 -10.42
CA LEU A 322 29.07 -4.02 -11.44
C LEU A 322 29.09 -3.43 -12.86
N PHE A 323 28.16 -2.54 -13.18
CA PHE A 323 27.87 -2.11 -14.56
C PHE A 323 27.95 -0.59 -14.77
N GLY A 324 28.35 0.19 -13.77
CA GLY A 324 28.32 1.66 -13.84
C GLY A 324 29.25 2.29 -14.87
N ILE A 325 30.23 1.54 -15.37
CA ILE A 325 31.16 1.99 -16.44
C ILE A 325 31.01 1.17 -17.72
N THR A 326 30.06 0.23 -17.79
CA THR A 326 29.92 -0.66 -18.94
C THR A 326 29.49 0.11 -20.18
N ARG A 327 30.14 -0.20 -21.31
CA ARG A 327 29.86 0.40 -22.61
C ARG A 327 28.38 0.29 -22.97
N ALA A 328 27.81 1.36 -23.51
CA ALA A 328 26.47 1.33 -24.06
C ALA A 328 26.34 0.26 -25.17
N GLY A 329 25.24 -0.47 -25.14
CA GLY A 329 24.91 -1.55 -26.07
C GLY A 329 23.59 -1.28 -26.78
N ARG A 330 22.82 -2.35 -27.05
CA ARG A 330 21.54 -2.25 -27.76
C ARG A 330 20.44 -1.62 -26.89
N ARG A 331 20.38 -1.97 -25.62
CA ARG A 331 19.42 -1.43 -24.63
C ARG A 331 20.10 -0.69 -23.49
N LEU A 332 21.31 -1.07 -23.12
CA LEU A 332 22.12 -0.32 -22.17
C LEU A 332 22.52 1.02 -22.82
N GLY A 333 22.02 2.13 -22.31
CA GLY A 333 22.17 3.44 -22.95
C GLY A 333 21.63 4.60 -22.11
N PRO A 334 21.35 5.77 -22.71
CA PRO A 334 20.99 6.98 -21.95
C PRO A 334 19.69 6.84 -21.16
N THR A 335 18.77 5.98 -21.60
CA THR A 335 17.47 5.77 -20.96
C THR A 335 17.47 4.65 -19.92
N ALA A 336 18.38 3.68 -20.02
CA ALA A 336 18.51 2.55 -19.12
C ALA A 336 20.01 2.25 -18.89
N ASN A 337 20.54 2.65 -17.74
CA ASN A 337 21.94 2.43 -17.36
C ASN A 337 22.11 2.33 -15.85
N PHE A 338 23.34 1.99 -15.44
CA PHE A 338 23.77 1.84 -14.06
C PHE A 338 24.82 2.87 -13.63
N GLU A 339 24.98 3.98 -14.37
CA GLU A 339 26.03 4.98 -14.11
C GLU A 339 25.89 5.69 -12.75
N SER A 340 24.64 5.90 -12.32
CA SER A 340 24.33 6.55 -11.06
C SER A 340 23.18 5.83 -10.36
N PHE A 341 23.13 5.93 -9.03
CA PHE A 341 22.13 5.23 -8.23
C PHE A 341 20.67 5.50 -8.65
N PRO A 342 20.22 6.74 -8.92
CA PRO A 342 18.84 6.98 -9.36
C PRO A 342 18.53 6.36 -10.72
N ARG A 343 19.49 6.36 -11.65
CA ARG A 343 19.34 5.73 -12.97
C ARG A 343 19.30 4.20 -12.83
N ALA A 344 20.20 3.63 -12.03
CA ALA A 344 20.20 2.20 -11.72
C ALA A 344 18.87 1.74 -11.09
N LEU A 345 18.31 2.54 -10.17
CA LEU A 345 17.00 2.26 -9.56
C LEU A 345 15.87 2.26 -10.60
N MET A 346 15.86 3.22 -11.52
CA MET A 346 14.90 3.25 -12.63
C MET A 346 15.08 2.07 -13.59
N THR A 347 16.31 1.68 -13.89
CA THR A 347 16.63 0.50 -14.70
C THR A 347 16.15 -0.78 -14.00
N CYS A 348 16.36 -0.93 -12.69
CA CYS A 348 15.81 -2.05 -11.91
C CYS A 348 14.27 -2.06 -11.92
N LEU A 349 13.60 -0.90 -11.83
CA LEU A 349 12.14 -0.79 -11.96
C LEU A 349 11.64 -1.16 -13.36
N GLN A 350 12.40 -0.85 -14.41
CA GLN A 350 12.11 -1.30 -15.77
C GLN A 350 12.22 -2.82 -15.89
N ILE A 351 13.28 -3.42 -15.33
CA ILE A 351 13.48 -4.88 -15.30
C ILE A 351 12.37 -5.57 -14.50
N LEU A 352 11.95 -5.00 -13.36
CA LEU A 352 10.85 -5.51 -12.53
C LEU A 352 9.54 -5.58 -13.33
N ARG A 353 9.24 -4.58 -14.15
CA ARG A 353 8.06 -4.57 -15.04
C ARG A 353 8.13 -5.60 -16.17
N GLY A 354 9.26 -6.28 -16.35
CA GLY A 354 9.44 -7.29 -17.40
C GLY A 354 9.88 -6.71 -18.74
N ASP A 355 10.37 -5.48 -18.77
CA ASP A 355 10.83 -4.85 -20.00
C ASP A 355 12.31 -5.15 -20.28
N GLU A 356 12.56 -5.70 -21.48
CA GLU A 356 13.85 -5.99 -22.15
C GLU A 356 15.10 -6.34 -21.32
N TRP A 357 14.91 -6.97 -20.15
CA TRP A 357 15.98 -7.37 -19.25
C TRP A 357 17.00 -8.30 -19.88
N GLN A 358 16.57 -9.14 -20.83
CA GLN A 358 17.44 -10.08 -21.53
C GLN A 358 18.47 -9.38 -22.41
N GLU A 359 18.12 -8.20 -22.96
CA GLU A 359 19.05 -7.41 -23.78
C GLU A 359 20.01 -6.62 -22.90
N LEU A 360 19.51 -6.04 -21.78
CA LEU A 360 20.37 -5.40 -20.76
C LEU A 360 21.38 -6.38 -20.18
N LEU A 361 20.96 -7.62 -19.93
CA LEU A 361 21.84 -8.70 -19.50
C LEU A 361 22.96 -8.94 -20.53
N GLU A 362 22.65 -9.08 -21.82
CA GLU A 362 23.68 -9.35 -22.84
C GLU A 362 24.62 -8.15 -23.05
N ASP A 363 24.10 -6.92 -23.05
CA ASP A 363 24.94 -5.71 -23.12
C ASP A 363 25.90 -5.62 -21.92
N SER A 364 25.46 -6.09 -20.75
CA SER A 364 26.26 -6.11 -19.52
C SER A 364 27.37 -7.16 -19.52
N LYS A 365 27.43 -8.04 -20.54
CA LYS A 365 28.45 -9.09 -20.71
C LYS A 365 29.53 -8.71 -21.72
N VAL A 366 29.55 -7.49 -22.24
CA VAL A 366 30.53 -7.08 -23.25
C VAL A 366 31.96 -7.32 -22.74
N GLN A 367 32.76 -8.06 -23.53
CA GLN A 367 34.15 -8.40 -23.23
C GLN A 367 35.06 -7.97 -24.40
N SER A 368 36.37 -7.92 -24.13
CA SER A 368 37.38 -7.61 -25.15
C SER A 368 37.31 -8.63 -26.30
N PRO A 369 37.43 -8.22 -27.58
CA PRO A 369 37.87 -6.91 -28.09
C PRO A 369 36.75 -5.86 -28.28
N SER A 370 35.49 -6.17 -27.96
CA SER A 370 34.36 -5.25 -28.16
C SER A 370 34.24 -4.14 -27.12
N CYS A 371 35.14 -4.13 -26.13
CA CYS A 371 35.30 -3.10 -25.11
C CYS A 371 36.77 -2.91 -24.77
N THR A 372 37.06 -1.79 -24.13
CA THR A 372 38.34 -1.41 -23.54
C THR A 372 38.46 -2.03 -22.14
N PRO A 373 39.40 -2.96 -21.92
CA PRO A 373 39.61 -3.52 -20.60
C PRO A 373 40.13 -2.44 -19.65
N ARG A 374 39.88 -2.60 -18.34
CA ARG A 374 40.37 -1.64 -17.34
C ARG A 374 41.90 -1.66 -17.32
N PHE A 375 42.50 -0.48 -17.48
CA PHE A 375 43.93 -0.28 -17.27
C PHE A 375 44.16 0.59 -16.03
N ASP A 376 45.22 0.26 -15.28
CA ASP A 376 45.75 1.11 -14.22
C ASP A 376 46.88 1.98 -14.79
N SER A 377 47.09 3.19 -14.25
CA SER A 377 48.07 4.16 -14.76
C SER A 377 49.51 3.61 -14.78
N ALA A 378 49.78 2.55 -14.03
CA ALA A 378 51.06 1.83 -14.02
C ALA A 378 51.39 1.08 -15.33
N HIS A 379 50.39 0.81 -16.18
CA HIS A 379 50.55 -0.01 -17.40
C HIS A 379 50.47 0.78 -18.70
N VAL A 380 50.37 2.11 -18.63
CA VAL A 380 50.30 3.01 -19.79
C VAL A 380 51.49 3.97 -19.76
N TYR A 381 52.45 3.78 -20.67
CA TYR A 381 53.59 4.70 -20.82
C TYR A 381 53.10 6.11 -21.20
N GLY A 382 53.28 7.09 -20.32
CA GLY A 382 53.06 8.52 -20.61
C GLY A 382 51.70 9.13 -20.23
N TYR A 383 50.92 8.50 -19.35
CA TYR A 383 49.64 9.08 -18.87
C TYR A 383 49.82 9.87 -17.55
N GLU A 384 49.71 11.21 -17.62
CA GLU A 384 49.79 12.15 -16.47
C GLU A 384 48.40 12.67 -16.03
N GLY A 385 47.36 11.83 -16.07
CA GLY A 385 46.01 12.18 -15.64
C GLY A 385 45.63 11.63 -14.26
N GLU A 386 44.53 12.13 -13.68
CA GLU A 386 43.93 11.63 -12.44
C GLU A 386 43.58 10.12 -12.55
N GLN A 387 43.71 9.35 -11.47
CA GLN A 387 43.48 7.89 -11.48
C GLN A 387 42.00 7.54 -11.71
N LEU A 388 41.56 7.61 -12.95
CA LEU A 388 40.33 6.97 -13.41
C LEU A 388 40.74 5.67 -14.07
N SER A 389 40.25 4.54 -13.56
CA SER A 389 40.37 3.26 -14.26
C SER A 389 39.60 3.37 -15.58
N PHE A 390 40.30 3.64 -16.69
CA PHE A 390 39.70 3.71 -18.02
C PHE A 390 39.47 2.28 -18.52
N GLY A 391 38.22 1.82 -18.44
CA GLY A 391 37.76 0.60 -19.08
C GLY A 391 36.25 0.59 -19.13
N ASP A 392 35.69 0.15 -20.26
CA ASP A 392 34.23 0.09 -20.49
C ASP A 392 33.72 -1.35 -20.65
N CYS A 393 34.53 -2.35 -20.29
CA CYS A 393 34.09 -3.74 -20.28
C CYS A 393 33.04 -4.05 -19.21
N GLY A 394 32.13 -4.94 -19.56
CA GLY A 394 31.11 -5.48 -18.67
C GLY A 394 31.66 -6.50 -17.69
N ALA A 395 30.81 -6.95 -16.78
CA ALA A 395 31.17 -8.02 -15.86
C ALA A 395 31.31 -9.36 -16.60
N PRO A 396 32.06 -10.34 -16.03
CA PRO A 396 32.11 -11.68 -16.58
C PRO A 396 30.70 -12.27 -16.77
N ALA A 397 30.50 -13.05 -17.83
CA ALA A 397 29.19 -13.55 -18.23
C ALA A 397 28.39 -14.20 -17.09
N TRP A 398 29.05 -15.06 -16.30
CA TRP A 398 28.44 -15.75 -15.17
C TRP A 398 27.96 -14.80 -14.05
N LEU A 399 28.66 -13.68 -13.83
CA LEU A 399 28.30 -12.72 -12.79
C LEU A 399 27.13 -11.85 -13.23
N SER A 400 27.12 -11.45 -14.51
CA SER A 400 25.96 -10.77 -15.12
C SER A 400 24.73 -11.69 -15.11
N ASP A 401 24.89 -12.96 -15.49
CA ASP A 401 23.81 -13.96 -15.41
C ASP A 401 23.26 -14.09 -13.98
N LEU A 402 24.13 -14.21 -12.98
CA LEU A 402 23.73 -14.30 -11.58
C LEU A 402 22.97 -13.06 -11.11
N PHE A 403 23.44 -11.86 -11.48
CA PHE A 403 22.79 -10.61 -11.10
C PHE A 403 21.37 -10.51 -11.67
N PHE A 404 21.21 -10.63 -12.99
CA PHE A 404 19.91 -10.40 -13.63
C PHE A 404 18.93 -11.55 -13.40
N ILE A 405 19.38 -12.81 -13.48
CA ILE A 405 18.51 -13.97 -13.20
C ILE A 405 18.14 -13.99 -11.72
N GLY A 406 19.10 -13.71 -10.83
CA GLY A 406 18.86 -13.59 -9.39
C GLY A 406 17.88 -12.47 -9.06
N PHE A 407 18.08 -11.28 -9.64
CA PHE A 407 17.15 -10.16 -9.54
C PHE A 407 15.74 -10.57 -9.98
N LYS A 408 15.63 -11.19 -11.17
CA LYS A 408 14.35 -11.65 -11.71
C LYS A 408 13.65 -12.63 -10.78
N LEU A 409 14.34 -13.66 -10.33
CA LEU A 409 13.77 -14.65 -9.42
C LEU A 409 13.33 -14.04 -8.08
N VAL A 410 14.18 -13.22 -7.45
CA VAL A 410 13.88 -12.61 -6.14
C VAL A 410 12.72 -11.63 -6.25
N CYS A 411 12.74 -10.74 -7.25
CA CYS A 411 11.72 -9.71 -7.44
C CYS A 411 10.38 -10.30 -7.90
N GLU A 412 10.36 -11.21 -8.86
CA GLU A 412 9.12 -11.84 -9.34
C GLU A 412 8.51 -12.72 -8.25
N ALA A 413 9.31 -13.50 -7.51
CA ALA A 413 8.82 -14.25 -6.35
C ALA A 413 8.26 -13.33 -5.26
N SER A 414 8.92 -12.21 -4.96
CA SER A 414 8.45 -11.25 -3.96
C SER A 414 7.16 -10.54 -4.39
N LEU A 415 7.07 -10.12 -5.66
CA LEU A 415 5.87 -9.50 -6.22
C LEU A 415 4.69 -10.48 -6.24
N LEU A 416 4.96 -11.72 -6.58
CA LEU A 416 3.95 -12.76 -6.64
C LEU A 416 3.44 -13.15 -5.24
N ASN A 417 4.35 -13.27 -4.27
CA ASN A 417 3.99 -13.40 -2.85
C ASN A 417 3.16 -12.20 -2.36
N LEU A 418 3.47 -10.98 -2.81
CA LEU A 418 2.68 -9.78 -2.52
C LEU A 418 1.28 -9.84 -3.13
N ILE A 419 1.18 -10.19 -4.41
CA ILE A 419 -0.11 -10.28 -5.12
C ILE A 419 -0.98 -11.34 -4.47
N ILE A 420 -0.42 -12.49 -4.12
CA ILE A 420 -1.20 -13.53 -3.48
C ILE A 420 -1.57 -13.17 -2.05
N GLY A 421 -0.65 -12.58 -1.27
CA GLY A 421 -0.97 -12.03 0.04
C GLY A 421 -2.14 -11.04 -0.03
N MET A 422 -2.11 -10.13 -1.01
CA MET A 422 -3.18 -9.17 -1.29
C MET A 422 -4.48 -9.87 -1.72
N ILE A 423 -4.44 -10.78 -2.68
CA ILE A 423 -5.62 -11.49 -3.18
C ILE A 423 -6.24 -12.30 -2.04
N LEU A 424 -5.45 -13.01 -1.25
CA LEU A 424 -5.97 -13.81 -0.14
C LEU A 424 -6.51 -12.95 0.99
N GLN A 425 -5.90 -11.79 1.27
CA GLN A 425 -6.42 -10.84 2.24
C GLN A 425 -7.71 -10.17 1.76
N ASN A 426 -7.78 -9.82 0.47
CA ASN A 426 -8.99 -9.28 -0.15
C ASN A 426 -10.07 -10.34 -0.28
N PHE A 427 -9.72 -11.56 -0.66
CA PHE A 427 -10.65 -12.68 -0.78
C PHE A 427 -11.11 -13.15 0.60
N SER A 428 -10.26 -13.16 1.63
CA SER A 428 -10.70 -13.38 3.01
C SER A 428 -11.64 -12.28 3.45
N TYR A 429 -11.32 -11.01 3.15
CA TYR A 429 -12.19 -9.88 3.47
C TYR A 429 -13.55 -10.00 2.77
N ILE A 430 -13.58 -10.29 1.47
CA ILE A 430 -14.79 -10.44 0.67
C ILE A 430 -15.58 -11.69 1.05
N THR A 431 -14.92 -12.84 1.25
CA THR A 431 -15.62 -14.09 1.62
C THR A 431 -16.11 -14.07 3.05
N GLU A 432 -15.35 -13.47 3.98
CA GLU A 432 -15.85 -13.19 5.33
C GLU A 432 -17.09 -12.30 5.17
N ASP A 433 -16.98 -11.07 4.63
CA ASP A 433 -18.10 -10.13 4.50
C ASP A 433 -19.31 -10.71 3.74
N ALA A 434 -19.11 -11.49 2.67
CA ALA A 434 -20.19 -12.12 1.90
C ALA A 434 -20.81 -13.35 2.58
N SER A 435 -20.06 -14.03 3.44
CA SER A 435 -20.58 -15.15 4.25
C SER A 435 -21.24 -14.70 5.55
N HIS A 436 -21.11 -13.41 5.92
CA HIS A 436 -21.79 -12.86 7.08
C HIS A 436 -23.28 -12.72 6.81
N VAL A 437 -24.06 -13.51 7.55
CA VAL A 437 -25.49 -13.31 7.68
C VAL A 437 -25.71 -12.21 8.70
N GLU A 438 -26.37 -11.12 8.30
CA GLU A 438 -26.78 -10.08 9.24
C GLU A 438 -27.88 -10.62 10.15
N ASP A 439 -27.56 -10.81 11.42
CA ASP A 439 -28.49 -11.26 12.43
C ASP A 439 -28.53 -10.30 13.63
N ALA A 440 -29.69 -10.22 14.29
CA ALA A 440 -29.86 -9.34 15.46
C ALA A 440 -29.11 -9.83 16.71
N GLU A 441 -28.62 -11.06 16.70
CA GLU A 441 -27.89 -11.69 17.81
C GLU A 441 -26.36 -11.67 17.61
N TRP A 442 -25.88 -11.21 16.45
CA TRP A 442 -24.47 -11.17 16.08
C TRP A 442 -23.79 -12.54 16.20
N SER A 443 -24.46 -13.62 15.80
CA SER A 443 -23.92 -14.99 15.86
C SER A 443 -22.64 -15.17 15.04
N ALA A 444 -22.51 -14.40 13.95
CA ALA A 444 -21.31 -14.33 13.13
C ALA A 444 -20.45 -13.08 13.42
N GLY A 445 -20.79 -12.29 14.45
CA GLY A 445 -20.26 -10.94 14.66
C GLY A 445 -20.97 -9.88 13.80
N PRO A 446 -20.81 -8.58 14.10
CA PRO A 446 -21.57 -7.53 13.43
C PRO A 446 -21.00 -7.11 12.10
N SER A 447 -21.89 -6.60 11.26
CA SER A 447 -21.54 -6.00 9.97
C SER A 447 -20.97 -4.58 10.13
N LEU A 448 -20.24 -4.11 9.11
CA LEU A 448 -19.73 -2.74 9.06
C LEU A 448 -20.85 -1.70 9.27
N ARG A 449 -22.01 -1.93 8.65
CA ARG A 449 -23.18 -1.06 8.76
C ARG A 449 -23.71 -0.96 10.19
N GLN A 450 -23.75 -2.07 10.92
CA GLN A 450 -24.18 -2.09 12.32
C GLN A 450 -23.19 -1.34 13.24
N VAL A 451 -21.89 -1.43 12.96
CA VAL A 451 -20.86 -0.67 13.70
C VAL A 451 -20.94 0.83 13.40
N GLU A 452 -21.23 1.22 12.16
CA GLU A 452 -21.48 2.61 11.77
C GLU A 452 -22.75 3.16 12.42
N GLU A 453 -23.84 2.39 12.48
CA GLU A 453 -25.05 2.80 13.18
C GLU A 453 -24.80 3.02 14.69
N LEU A 454 -24.05 2.12 15.34
CA LEU A 454 -23.63 2.29 16.73
C LEU A 454 -22.77 3.55 16.92
N HIS A 455 -21.93 3.89 15.94
CA HIS A 455 -21.16 5.14 15.96
C HIS A 455 -22.06 6.36 15.96
N GLU A 456 -23.02 6.41 15.03
CA GLU A 456 -23.91 7.55 14.90
C GLU A 456 -24.74 7.76 16.16
N ILE A 457 -25.17 6.67 16.81
CA ILE A 457 -25.88 6.74 18.09
C ILE A 457 -24.93 7.25 19.18
N PHE A 458 -23.70 6.72 19.27
CA PHE A 458 -22.71 7.16 20.24
C PHE A 458 -22.41 8.66 20.12
N LEU A 459 -22.29 9.18 18.89
CA LEU A 459 -22.00 10.61 18.64
C LEU A 459 -23.06 11.56 19.19
N LYS A 460 -24.32 11.11 19.32
CA LYS A 460 -25.40 11.92 19.91
C LYS A 460 -25.24 12.14 21.41
N TYR A 461 -24.50 11.25 22.08
CA TYR A 461 -24.28 11.26 23.53
C TYR A 461 -22.82 11.52 23.91
N SER A 462 -21.94 11.74 22.94
CA SER A 462 -20.54 12.09 23.17
C SER A 462 -20.30 13.58 23.00
N ASP A 463 -19.24 14.09 23.62
CA ASP A 463 -18.79 15.46 23.43
C ASP A 463 -18.21 15.69 22.02
N ALA A 464 -17.93 16.95 21.68
CA ALA A 464 -17.32 17.33 20.39
C ALA A 464 -15.96 16.68 20.10
N ALA A 465 -15.33 16.07 21.10
CA ALA A 465 -14.10 15.29 20.99
C ALA A 465 -14.32 13.77 20.81
N GLU A 466 -15.56 13.32 20.58
CA GLU A 466 -15.97 11.90 20.54
C GLU A 466 -15.69 11.15 21.84
N MET A 467 -15.78 11.88 22.94
CA MET A 467 -15.46 11.41 24.27
C MET A 467 -16.75 11.24 25.07
N PHE A 468 -16.84 10.14 25.82
CA PHE A 468 -18.05 9.74 26.54
C PHE A 468 -17.83 9.70 28.05
N HIS A 469 -18.78 10.25 28.81
CA HIS A 469 -18.77 10.18 30.26
C HIS A 469 -19.37 8.85 30.75
N PRO A 470 -18.65 8.06 31.59
CA PRO A 470 -19.18 6.80 32.13
C PRO A 470 -20.47 6.95 32.94
N GLU A 471 -20.83 8.16 33.37
CA GLU A 471 -22.07 8.41 34.11
C GLU A 471 -23.32 8.13 33.26
N ASP A 472 -23.23 8.42 31.97
CA ASP A 472 -24.33 8.33 31.01
C ASP A 472 -24.45 6.94 30.37
N THR A 473 -23.68 5.95 30.85
CA THR A 473 -23.65 4.57 30.31
C THR A 473 -25.06 3.98 30.20
N LEU A 474 -25.94 4.25 31.18
CA LEU A 474 -27.31 3.75 31.16
C LEU A 474 -28.14 4.36 30.02
N ILE A 475 -27.92 5.63 29.69
CA ILE A 475 -28.62 6.34 28.62
C ILE A 475 -28.15 5.79 27.27
N LEU A 476 -26.83 5.64 27.10
CA LEU A 476 -26.24 5.07 25.90
C LEU A 476 -26.71 3.63 25.64
N MET A 477 -26.74 2.77 26.66
CA MET A 477 -27.20 1.39 26.52
C MET A 477 -28.70 1.27 26.17
N LYS A 478 -29.52 2.28 26.48
CA LYS A 478 -30.91 2.33 26.00
C LYS A 478 -31.00 2.70 24.54
N ALA A 479 -30.09 3.55 24.08
CA ALA A 479 -30.09 4.05 22.71
C ALA A 479 -29.50 3.03 21.72
N PHE A 480 -28.57 2.19 22.17
CA PHE A 480 -27.99 1.15 21.33
C PHE A 480 -29.02 0.06 20.95
N PRO A 481 -29.00 -0.44 19.71
CA PRO A 481 -29.80 -1.60 19.31
C PRO A 481 -29.33 -2.88 20.03
N PRO A 482 -30.20 -3.91 20.16
CA PRO A 482 -29.77 -5.24 20.55
C PRO A 482 -28.75 -5.78 19.52
N PRO A 483 -27.74 -6.57 19.93
CA PRO A 483 -27.59 -7.25 21.23
C PRO A 483 -26.82 -6.46 22.32
N LEU A 484 -26.08 -5.41 21.94
CA LEU A 484 -25.28 -4.60 22.89
C LEU A 484 -26.16 -3.75 23.82
N GLY A 485 -27.18 -3.09 23.26
CA GLY A 485 -28.14 -2.30 24.03
C GLY A 485 -29.32 -3.11 24.54
N PHE A 486 -30.30 -2.42 25.14
CA PHE A 486 -31.51 -3.04 25.67
C PHE A 486 -32.60 -3.19 24.60
N ARG A 487 -33.43 -4.24 24.73
CA ARG A 487 -34.54 -4.48 23.81
C ARG A 487 -35.61 -3.39 24.00
N SER A 488 -35.81 -2.54 22.98
CA SER A 488 -36.89 -1.57 22.98
C SER A 488 -38.20 -2.25 22.60
N SER A 489 -39.13 -2.34 23.53
CA SER A 489 -40.49 -2.86 23.32
C SER A 489 -41.48 -1.69 23.38
N GLY A 490 -41.53 -0.88 22.32
CA GLY A 490 -42.41 0.29 22.24
C GLY A 490 -41.96 1.49 23.09
N GLU A 491 -42.80 2.53 23.14
CA GLU A 491 -42.50 3.88 23.68
C GLU A 491 -42.00 3.91 25.14
N GLU A 492 -42.18 2.84 25.92
CA GLU A 492 -41.55 2.69 27.24
C GLU A 492 -40.71 1.41 27.35
N THR A 493 -39.39 1.55 27.23
CA THR A 493 -38.42 0.51 27.60
C THR A 493 -38.53 0.18 29.09
N LYS A 494 -39.24 -0.89 29.46
CA LYS A 494 -39.24 -1.40 30.86
C LYS A 494 -37.88 -2.01 31.19
N ILE A 495 -37.05 -1.25 31.90
CA ILE A 495 -35.69 -1.67 32.31
C ILE A 495 -35.77 -2.68 33.47
N GLY A 496 -35.35 -3.92 33.21
CA GLY A 496 -35.29 -4.98 34.21
C GLY A 496 -34.25 -4.72 35.32
N ARG A 497 -34.28 -5.55 36.37
CA ARG A 497 -33.22 -5.54 37.41
C ARG A 497 -31.86 -5.97 36.85
N LEU A 498 -31.87 -6.94 35.93
CA LEU A 498 -30.66 -7.46 35.27
C LEU A 498 -30.02 -6.41 34.36
N ASP A 499 -30.82 -5.67 33.58
CA ASP A 499 -30.33 -4.59 32.70
C ASP A 499 -29.64 -3.48 33.50
N ARG A 500 -30.21 -3.10 34.64
CA ARG A 500 -29.58 -2.13 35.56
C ARG A 500 -28.30 -2.65 36.17
N ALA A 501 -28.22 -3.96 36.47
CA ALA A 501 -26.99 -4.56 36.98
C ALA A 501 -25.90 -4.58 35.90
N ALA A 502 -26.24 -4.94 34.65
CA ALA A 502 -25.33 -4.92 33.51
C ALA A 502 -24.77 -3.50 33.26
N ALA A 503 -25.62 -2.47 33.23
CA ALA A 503 -25.16 -1.09 33.06
C ALA A 503 -24.22 -0.62 34.17
N ARG A 504 -24.42 -1.08 35.41
CA ARG A 504 -23.51 -0.78 36.54
C ARG A 504 -22.15 -1.47 36.38
N LEU A 505 -22.13 -2.71 35.88
CA LEU A 505 -20.88 -3.45 35.64
C LEU A 505 -20.05 -2.78 34.53
N VAL A 506 -20.70 -2.45 33.40
CA VAL A 506 -20.06 -1.71 32.30
C VAL A 506 -19.52 -0.37 32.80
N ARG A 507 -20.32 0.41 33.54
CA ARG A 507 -19.87 1.68 34.15
C ARG A 507 -18.69 1.49 35.10
N ALA A 508 -18.70 0.44 35.93
CA ALA A 508 -17.63 0.16 36.87
C ALA A 508 -16.31 -0.16 36.14
N GLU A 509 -16.36 -0.94 35.06
CA GLU A 509 -15.16 -1.24 34.27
C GLU A 509 -14.65 -0.01 33.51
N LEU A 510 -15.52 0.80 32.90
CA LEU A 510 -15.11 2.05 32.25
C LEU A 510 -14.39 2.98 33.24
N ASN A 511 -14.89 3.08 34.47
CA ASN A 511 -14.23 3.85 35.53
C ASN A 511 -12.88 3.25 35.97
N LEU A 512 -12.73 1.92 35.96
CA LEU A 512 -11.44 1.26 36.22
C LEU A 512 -10.44 1.52 35.09
N LEU A 513 -10.87 1.50 33.83
CA LEU A 513 -10.02 1.84 32.69
C LEU A 513 -9.49 3.28 32.80
N LEU A 514 -10.35 4.22 33.19
CA LEU A 514 -9.93 5.60 33.47
C LEU A 514 -8.92 5.67 34.61
N ARG A 515 -9.13 4.90 35.69
CA ARG A 515 -8.20 4.82 36.82
C ARG A 515 -6.85 4.22 36.42
N GLU A 516 -6.82 3.15 35.64
CA GLU A 516 -5.59 2.54 35.12
C GLU A 516 -4.82 3.54 34.24
N ARG A 517 -5.52 4.31 33.38
CA ARG A 517 -4.90 5.37 32.56
C ARG A 517 -4.29 6.48 33.42
N ARG A 518 -5.03 6.96 34.44
CA ARG A 518 -4.53 7.96 35.41
C ARG A 518 -3.30 7.44 36.19
N GLY A 519 -3.33 6.19 36.64
CA GLY A 519 -2.22 5.57 37.37
C GLY A 519 -0.95 5.39 36.52
N ARG A 520 -1.08 5.11 35.22
CA ARG A 520 0.07 5.04 34.29
C ARG A 520 0.70 6.40 34.00
N THR A 521 -0.07 7.50 34.02
CA THR A 521 0.47 8.85 33.87
C THR A 521 1.19 9.35 35.13
N GLU A 522 0.74 8.94 36.33
CA GLU A 522 1.34 9.39 37.60
C GLU A 522 2.63 8.64 37.96
N PHE A 523 2.78 7.37 37.57
CA PHE A 523 3.96 6.56 37.93
C PHE A 523 5.22 6.81 37.08
N ARG A 524 5.15 7.61 36.01
CA ARG A 524 6.34 7.89 35.18
C ARG A 524 7.31 8.91 35.79
N ASN A 525 6.90 9.65 36.83
CA ASN A 525 7.70 10.75 37.39
C ASN A 525 8.12 10.60 38.86
N SER A 526 8.01 9.43 39.47
CA SER A 526 8.48 9.26 40.85
C SER A 526 8.97 7.84 41.13
N SER A 527 10.25 7.61 40.85
CA SER A 527 10.99 6.55 41.54
C SER A 527 11.29 7.02 42.97
N THR A 528 10.69 6.32 43.93
CA THR A 528 10.91 6.37 45.39
C THR A 528 10.29 7.54 46.15
N ILE A 529 9.26 7.24 46.97
CA ILE A 529 8.84 8.12 48.07
C ILE A 529 8.73 7.27 49.35
N PRO A 530 9.42 7.64 50.45
CA PRO A 530 9.34 6.95 51.73
C PRO A 530 8.02 7.23 52.47
N ILE A 531 7.63 6.26 53.31
CA ILE A 531 6.35 6.15 54.03
C ILE A 531 6.02 7.36 54.93
N SER A 532 7.02 8.17 55.31
CA SER A 532 6.84 9.37 56.14
C SER A 532 6.14 10.55 55.44
N ARG A 533 6.02 10.54 54.11
CA ARG A 533 5.29 11.59 53.35
C ARG A 533 3.82 11.27 53.06
N VAL A 534 3.33 10.09 53.45
CA VAL A 534 1.93 9.65 53.22
C VAL A 534 0.92 10.56 53.93
N ALA A 535 1.25 11.09 55.12
CA ALA A 535 0.38 12.00 55.86
C ALA A 535 0.26 13.40 55.22
N LEU A 536 1.34 13.89 54.58
CA LEU A 536 1.33 15.17 53.86
C LEU A 536 0.64 15.04 52.47
N LEU A 537 0.68 13.85 51.88
CA LEU A 537 -0.08 13.52 50.66
C LEU A 537 -1.58 13.47 50.92
N LEU A 538 -2.03 13.01 52.11
CA LEU A 538 -3.44 13.00 52.49
C LEU A 538 -4.00 14.42 52.73
N SER A 539 -3.18 15.39 53.17
CA SER A 539 -3.63 16.78 53.30
C SER A 539 -3.66 17.52 51.94
N LYS A 540 -2.78 17.16 51.01
CA LYS A 540 -2.84 17.61 49.59
C LYS A 540 -3.87 16.85 48.75
N ALA A 541 -4.37 15.70 49.20
CA ALA A 541 -5.43 14.96 48.49
C ALA A 541 -6.74 15.76 48.40
N ARG A 542 -6.97 16.73 49.30
CA ARG A 542 -8.14 17.62 49.23
C ARG A 542 -8.03 18.68 48.13
N THR A 543 -6.82 19.08 47.75
CA THR A 543 -6.56 20.02 46.63
C THR A 543 -6.28 19.33 45.30
N TRP A 544 -6.18 17.99 45.29
CA TRP A 544 -6.11 17.16 44.08
C TRP A 544 -7.45 17.04 43.34
N PHE A 545 -8.57 17.36 43.98
CA PHE A 545 -9.91 17.27 43.39
C PHE A 545 -10.32 18.48 42.53
N GLU A 546 -9.48 19.51 42.40
CA GLU A 546 -9.82 20.76 41.68
C GLU A 546 -8.92 21.06 40.46
N GLY A 547 -8.06 20.12 40.04
CA GLY A 547 -7.22 20.27 38.85
C GLY A 547 -7.87 19.68 37.59
N ARG A 548 -7.92 20.47 36.50
CA ARG A 548 -8.48 20.13 35.16
C ARG A 548 -8.17 18.68 34.73
N ASP A 549 -9.22 17.86 34.72
CA ASP A 549 -9.18 16.44 34.36
C ASP A 549 -9.25 16.23 32.83
N ASP A 550 -8.10 16.07 32.17
CA ASP A 550 -8.02 15.59 30.77
C ASP A 550 -8.32 14.08 30.63
N CYS A 551 -8.73 13.38 31.71
CA CYS A 551 -8.95 11.92 31.76
C CYS A 551 -10.23 11.53 32.54
N THR A 552 -11.36 12.19 32.27
CA THR A 552 -12.70 11.80 32.78
C THR A 552 -13.54 11.05 31.76
N GLN A 553 -13.09 10.95 30.51
CA GLN A 553 -13.89 10.50 29.40
C GLN A 553 -13.25 9.34 28.64
N VAL A 554 -14.10 8.54 28.01
CA VAL A 554 -13.75 7.25 27.39
C VAL A 554 -14.10 7.28 25.91
N THR A 555 -13.32 6.60 25.07
CA THR A 555 -13.56 6.57 23.61
C THR A 555 -14.64 5.56 23.25
N PHE A 556 -15.19 5.65 22.04
CA PHE A 556 -16.13 4.64 21.54
C PHE A 556 -15.57 3.22 21.56
N GLU A 557 -14.30 3.05 21.17
CA GLU A 557 -13.64 1.75 21.13
C GLU A 557 -13.62 1.10 22.50
N ASP A 558 -13.25 1.86 23.53
CA ASP A 558 -13.26 1.39 24.91
C ASP A 558 -14.68 0.98 25.36
N VAL A 559 -15.70 1.81 25.05
CA VAL A 559 -17.10 1.55 25.42
C VAL A 559 -17.63 0.27 24.78
N VAL A 560 -17.47 0.12 23.47
CA VAL A 560 -17.96 -1.04 22.74
C VAL A 560 -17.20 -2.30 23.15
N THR A 561 -15.89 -2.19 23.35
CA THR A 561 -15.05 -3.32 23.81
C THR A 561 -15.53 -3.85 25.15
N VAL A 562 -15.71 -2.96 26.15
CA VAL A 562 -16.23 -3.33 27.47
C VAL A 562 -17.62 -3.94 27.36
N MET A 563 -18.51 -3.35 26.54
CA MET A 563 -19.86 -3.89 26.39
C MET A 563 -19.88 -5.33 25.85
N LEU A 564 -18.96 -5.71 24.96
CA LEU A 564 -18.89 -7.10 24.48
C LEU A 564 -18.46 -8.07 25.57
N PHE A 565 -17.49 -7.69 26.41
CA PHE A 565 -17.04 -8.53 27.51
C PHE A 565 -18.19 -8.91 28.43
N TRP A 566 -19.09 -7.97 28.70
CA TRP A 566 -20.24 -8.20 29.58
C TRP A 566 -21.48 -8.75 28.88
N ARG A 567 -21.74 -8.40 27.62
CA ARG A 567 -22.99 -8.74 26.91
C ARG A 567 -22.85 -9.94 25.97
N LEU A 568 -21.71 -10.09 25.33
CA LEU A 568 -21.46 -11.11 24.28
C LEU A 568 -20.12 -11.83 24.52
N PRO A 569 -19.93 -12.49 25.68
CA PRO A 569 -18.67 -13.19 25.97
C PRO A 569 -18.40 -14.34 25.00
N ALA A 570 -19.42 -14.90 24.34
CA ALA A 570 -19.26 -15.96 23.35
C ALA A 570 -18.43 -15.53 22.13
N LEU A 571 -18.43 -14.22 21.79
CA LEU A 571 -17.66 -13.66 20.67
C LEU A 571 -16.20 -13.38 21.03
N ILE A 572 -15.80 -13.63 22.29
CA ILE A 572 -14.47 -13.30 22.79
C ILE A 572 -13.63 -14.58 22.95
N PRO A 573 -12.39 -14.59 22.43
CA PRO A 573 -11.45 -15.70 22.63
C PRO A 573 -11.13 -15.95 24.10
N ASP A 574 -10.92 -17.22 24.47
CA ASP A 574 -10.66 -17.61 25.85
C ASP A 574 -9.29 -17.14 26.37
N SER A 575 -8.35 -16.85 25.47
CA SER A 575 -7.08 -16.17 25.77
C SER A 575 -7.33 -14.79 26.41
N LEU A 576 -8.20 -13.98 25.80
CA LEU A 576 -8.56 -12.64 26.23
C LEU A 576 -9.47 -12.65 27.46
N LYS A 577 -10.40 -13.60 27.55
CA LYS A 577 -11.21 -13.80 28.77
C LYS A 577 -10.36 -14.04 30.00
N ARG A 578 -9.28 -14.80 29.90
CA ARG A 578 -8.34 -15.06 31.02
C ARG A 578 -7.60 -13.81 31.49
N VAL A 579 -7.30 -12.88 30.59
CA VAL A 579 -6.72 -11.58 30.95
C VAL A 579 -7.78 -10.70 31.62
N HIS A 580 -8.97 -10.64 31.00
CA HIS A 580 -10.09 -9.85 31.51
C HIS A 580 -10.61 -10.36 32.87
N SER A 581 -10.58 -11.66 33.14
CA SER A 581 -11.03 -12.23 34.41
C SER A 581 -10.28 -11.68 35.63
N ARG A 582 -9.02 -11.24 35.46
CA ARG A 582 -8.27 -10.54 36.52
C ARG A 582 -8.89 -9.18 36.85
N ARG A 583 -9.31 -8.40 35.84
CA ARG A 583 -10.05 -7.14 36.05
C ARG A 583 -11.41 -7.37 36.68
N VAL A 584 -12.11 -8.45 36.29
CA VAL A 584 -13.40 -8.81 36.90
C VAL A 584 -13.25 -9.10 38.40
N GLN A 585 -12.17 -9.78 38.81
CA GLN A 585 -11.89 -10.00 40.23
C GLN A 585 -11.69 -8.66 40.96
N GLU A 586 -10.96 -7.71 40.39
CA GLU A 586 -10.81 -6.36 40.98
C GLU A 586 -12.14 -5.61 41.08
N ILE A 587 -13.01 -5.70 40.08
CA ILE A 587 -14.37 -5.13 40.11
C ILE A 587 -15.19 -5.75 41.25
N GLN A 588 -15.13 -7.08 41.39
CA GLN A 588 -15.82 -7.79 42.47
C GLN A 588 -15.29 -7.34 43.85
N PHE A 589 -13.98 -7.24 44.03
CA PHE A 589 -13.38 -6.73 45.27
C PHE A 589 -13.80 -5.29 45.56
N LEU A 590 -13.81 -4.42 44.55
CA LEU A 590 -14.25 -3.03 44.70
C LEU A 590 -15.73 -2.94 45.08
N HIS A 591 -16.58 -3.75 44.45
CA HIS A 591 -18.01 -3.80 44.78
C HIS A 591 -18.24 -4.29 46.21
N HIS A 592 -17.51 -5.32 46.66
CA HIS A 592 -17.57 -5.80 48.04
C HIS A 592 -17.07 -4.73 49.03
N ALA A 593 -15.97 -4.06 48.72
CA ALA A 593 -15.43 -2.98 49.55
C ALA A 593 -16.40 -1.79 49.66
N LEU A 594 -17.07 -1.41 48.58
CA LEU A 594 -18.10 -0.36 48.57
C LEU A 594 -19.35 -0.77 49.35
N ALA A 595 -19.80 -2.03 49.21
CA ALA A 595 -20.92 -2.55 50.00
C ALA A 595 -20.62 -2.55 51.50
N ILE A 596 -19.39 -2.93 51.89
CA ILE A 596 -18.91 -2.87 53.28
C ILE A 596 -18.85 -1.42 53.76
N LYS A 597 -18.33 -0.49 52.95
CA LYS A 597 -18.29 0.94 53.27
C LYS A 597 -19.69 1.52 53.51
N ASP A 598 -20.65 1.22 52.65
CA ASP A 598 -22.04 1.68 52.80
C ASP A 598 -22.73 1.06 54.01
N PHE A 599 -22.46 -0.22 54.29
CA PHE A 599 -22.92 -0.87 55.51
C PHE A 599 -22.36 -0.18 56.75
N LEU A 600 -21.06 0.09 56.80
CA LEU A 600 -20.41 0.81 57.89
C LEU A 600 -20.96 2.25 58.02
N ARG A 601 -21.21 2.93 56.90
CA ARG A 601 -21.77 4.28 56.89
C ARG A 601 -23.19 4.30 57.46
N ARG A 602 -24.03 3.31 57.14
CA ARG A 602 -25.37 3.14 57.72
C ARG A 602 -25.30 2.80 59.21
N GLN A 603 -24.34 1.97 59.63
CA GLN A 603 -24.13 1.67 61.05
C GLN A 603 -23.68 2.90 61.83
N VAL A 604 -22.78 3.72 61.26
CA VAL A 604 -22.35 5.00 61.86
C VAL A 604 -23.49 6.00 61.90
N ALA A 605 -24.33 6.08 60.86
CA ALA A 605 -25.51 6.92 60.83
C ALA A 605 -26.54 6.51 61.90
N ARG A 606 -26.82 5.21 62.03
CA ARG A 606 -27.66 4.66 63.12
C ARG A 606 -27.07 4.95 64.50
N LYS A 607 -25.76 4.82 64.67
CA LYS A 607 -25.08 5.11 65.94
C LYS A 607 -25.13 6.61 66.27
N LYS A 608 -25.04 7.49 65.27
CA LYS A 608 -25.28 8.94 65.42
C LYS A 608 -26.73 9.25 65.79
N GLU A 609 -27.71 8.63 65.14
CA GLU A 609 -29.13 8.79 65.52
C GLU A 609 -29.41 8.33 66.95
N LEU A 610 -28.75 7.26 67.40
CA LEU A 610 -28.85 6.78 68.79
C LEU A 610 -28.17 7.73 69.80
N LEU A 611 -27.04 8.34 69.42
CA LEU A 611 -26.36 9.34 70.26
C LEU A 611 -27.12 10.68 70.35
N PHE A 612 -27.85 11.09 69.30
CA PHE A 612 -28.70 12.28 69.32
C PHE A 612 -30.08 12.04 69.99
N ARG A 613 -30.38 10.80 70.40
CA ARG A 613 -31.58 10.44 71.17
C ARG A 613 -31.31 10.20 72.66
N SER A 614 -30.13 10.54 73.19
CA SER A 614 -29.97 10.58 74.66
C SER A 614 -30.76 11.76 75.22
N PRO A 615 -31.74 11.54 76.12
CA PRO A 615 -32.39 12.63 76.81
C PRO A 615 -31.37 13.31 77.73
N SER A 616 -31.40 14.64 77.74
CA SER A 616 -30.76 15.48 78.75
C SER A 616 -31.01 14.92 80.14
N LEU A 617 -29.92 14.60 80.85
CA LEU A 617 -29.89 14.48 82.30
C LEU A 617 -29.32 15.77 82.87
#